data_AF-A0A396TTG8-F1
#
_entry.id   AF-A0A396TTG8-F1
#
_cell.length_a   1.000
_cell.length_b   1.000
_cell.length_c   1.000
_cell.angle_alpha   90.00
_cell.angle_beta   90.00
_cell.angle_gamma   90.00
#
_symmetry.space_group_name_H-M   'P 1'
#
loop_
_entity.id
_entity.type
_entity.pdbx_description
1 polymer ?
#
loop_
_entity_poly.entity_id
_entity_poly.type
_entity_poly.pdbx_seq_one_letter_code
_entity_poly.pdbx_strand_id
1 'polypeptide(L)'
;MLQMLGDDFTKRAAEYEQLAVDLLLAKEYWDNFQAIAETKNLMLALGGNYIPVSYGNDPIRNPNAAPTGRNLIGFNLAKVPSKEAYDAGVTLMNQTIDACLEKHGKYPKKLAFSLWSLETMRHQGALEAQILHALGLKPKWNKQGNVIDTEIIPYAELKRPRIDVVISATGLYRDAFPNVMLWLAKAIDKVAKVKEDNNFVYRNANALKAKLLEKGKTEADADYLSSIRIFSNETGNYGTGLASSSLASDT
;
A
#
# COMPACT_ATOMS: atom_id res chain seq x y z
N MET A 1 -39.29 12.07 29.46
CA MET A 1 -39.58 13.17 28.51
C MET A 1 -38.57 14.31 28.63
N LEU A 2 -38.30 14.87 29.83
CA LEU A 2 -37.25 15.91 29.99
C LEU A 2 -35.82 15.44 29.65
N GLN A 3 -35.48 14.18 29.93
CA GLN A 3 -34.13 13.64 29.67
C GLN A 3 -33.86 13.45 28.16
N MET A 4 -34.85 12.99 27.40
CA MET A 4 -34.77 12.89 25.93
C MET A 4 -34.67 14.26 25.24
N LEU A 5 -35.26 15.32 25.82
CA LEU A 5 -35.12 16.68 25.31
C LEU A 5 -33.71 17.24 25.59
N GLY A 6 -33.15 16.98 26.78
CA GLY A 6 -31.78 17.41 27.13
C GLY A 6 -30.68 16.74 26.30
N ASP A 7 -30.85 15.47 25.96
CA ASP A 7 -29.92 14.73 25.09
C ASP A 7 -29.96 15.26 23.64
N ASP A 8 -31.13 15.66 23.15
CA ASP A 8 -31.31 16.26 21.81
C ASP A 8 -30.69 17.66 21.71
N PHE A 9 -30.83 18.49 22.77
CA PHE A 9 -30.17 19.80 22.83
C PHE A 9 -28.63 19.71 22.87
N THR A 10 -28.10 18.77 23.67
CA THR A 10 -26.64 18.58 23.80
C THR A 10 -26.04 18.06 22.50
N LYS A 11 -26.72 17.10 21.85
CA LYS A 11 -26.32 16.58 20.55
C LYS A 11 -26.34 17.67 19.47
N ARG A 12 -27.39 18.49 19.44
CA ARG A 12 -27.52 19.59 18.46
C ARG A 12 -26.48 20.69 18.70
N ALA A 13 -26.13 20.98 19.95
CA ALA A 13 -25.03 21.90 20.28
C ALA A 13 -23.67 21.38 19.77
N ALA A 14 -23.38 20.09 19.95
CA ALA A 14 -22.17 19.46 19.40
C ALA A 14 -22.17 19.45 17.86
N GLU A 15 -23.32 19.23 17.22
CA GLU A 15 -23.46 19.34 15.76
C GLU A 15 -23.17 20.76 15.26
N TYR A 16 -23.61 21.80 15.97
CA TYR A 16 -23.30 23.19 15.61
C TYR A 16 -21.83 23.54 15.81
N GLU A 17 -21.19 23.02 16.86
CA GLU A 17 -19.75 23.20 17.10
C GLU A 17 -18.92 22.53 16.00
N GLN A 18 -19.27 21.29 15.63
CA GLN A 18 -18.62 20.58 14.53
C GLN A 18 -18.81 21.32 13.20
N LEU A 19 -20.03 21.81 12.91
CA LEU A 19 -20.30 22.58 11.69
C LEU A 19 -19.45 23.86 11.63
N ALA A 20 -19.26 24.54 12.76
CA ALA A 20 -18.41 25.73 12.81
C ALA A 20 -16.95 25.40 12.49
N VAL A 21 -16.41 24.29 13.04
CA VAL A 21 -15.07 23.80 12.73
C VAL A 21 -14.94 23.44 11.25
N ASP A 22 -15.93 22.72 10.71
CA ASP A 22 -15.94 22.28 9.31
C ASP A 22 -16.01 23.47 8.34
N LEU A 23 -16.77 24.52 8.69
CA LEU A 23 -16.84 25.76 7.90
C LEU A 23 -15.51 26.52 7.87
N LEU A 24 -14.80 26.58 9.00
CA LEU A 24 -13.47 27.18 9.05
C LEU A 24 -12.47 26.40 8.20
N LEU A 25 -12.53 25.07 8.28
CA LEU A 25 -11.68 24.17 7.48
C LEU A 25 -12.00 24.29 5.98
N ALA A 26 -13.27 24.34 5.61
CA ALA A 26 -13.71 24.52 4.23
C ALA A 26 -13.22 25.86 3.66
N LYS A 27 -13.25 26.92 4.47
CA LYS A 27 -12.70 28.23 4.08
C LYS A 27 -11.19 28.16 3.86
N GLU A 28 -10.44 27.50 4.75
CA GLU A 28 -9.00 27.29 4.56
C GLU A 28 -8.70 26.56 3.24
N TYR A 29 -9.45 25.49 2.95
CA TYR A 29 -9.29 24.75 1.69
C TYR A 29 -9.62 25.60 0.48
N TRP A 30 -10.70 26.37 0.54
CA TRP A 30 -11.06 27.33 -0.51
C TRP A 30 -9.93 28.33 -0.76
N ASP A 31 -9.42 28.97 0.30
CA ASP A 31 -8.35 29.95 0.21
C ASP A 31 -7.07 29.32 -0.38
N ASN A 32 -6.75 28.08 -0.02
CA ASN A 32 -5.64 27.32 -0.60
C ASN A 32 -5.82 27.05 -2.10
N PHE A 33 -7.03 26.75 -2.58
CA PHE A 33 -7.30 26.58 -4.00
C PHE A 33 -7.30 27.90 -4.80
N GLN A 34 -7.63 29.03 -4.16
CA GLN A 34 -7.53 30.35 -4.79
C GLN A 34 -6.09 30.87 -4.87
N ALA A 35 -5.21 30.43 -3.96
CA ALA A 35 -3.83 30.92 -3.84
C ALA A 35 -2.81 30.18 -4.74
N ILE A 36 -3.23 29.63 -5.89
CA ILE A 36 -2.35 28.91 -6.82
C ILE A 36 -1.19 29.81 -7.26
N ALA A 37 0.04 29.29 -7.16
CA ALA A 37 1.26 30.05 -7.38
C ALA A 37 2.09 29.57 -8.58
N GLU A 38 1.51 28.78 -9.50
CA GLU A 38 2.23 28.11 -10.60
C GLU A 38 3.06 29.06 -11.47
N THR A 39 2.43 30.05 -12.10
CA THR A 39 3.15 31.02 -12.95
C THR A 39 4.13 31.86 -12.15
N LYS A 40 3.72 32.31 -10.95
CA LYS A 40 4.56 33.14 -10.08
C LYS A 40 5.85 32.41 -9.70
N ASN A 41 5.73 31.16 -9.23
CA ASN A 41 6.86 30.38 -8.77
C ASN A 41 7.69 29.82 -9.94
N LEU A 42 7.10 29.61 -11.11
CA LEU A 42 7.86 29.36 -12.34
C LEU A 42 8.80 30.54 -12.66
N MET A 43 8.31 31.79 -12.59
CA MET A 43 9.14 32.97 -12.82
C MET A 43 10.24 33.12 -11.77
N LEU A 44 9.95 32.80 -10.50
CA LEU A 44 10.96 32.77 -9.44
C LEU A 44 12.05 31.73 -9.73
N ALA A 45 11.68 30.54 -10.20
CA ALA A 45 12.60 29.45 -10.49
C ALA A 45 13.53 29.81 -11.66
N LEU A 46 12.99 30.43 -12.71
CA LEU A 46 13.78 30.92 -13.84
C LEU A 46 14.78 32.03 -13.42
N GLY A 47 14.45 32.80 -12.38
CA GLY A 47 15.37 33.75 -11.76
C GLY A 47 16.38 33.13 -10.78
N GLY A 48 16.45 31.80 -10.65
CA GLY A 48 17.36 31.11 -9.74
C GLY A 48 16.98 31.23 -8.26
N ASN A 49 15.73 31.59 -7.95
CA ASN A 49 15.29 31.80 -6.56
C ASN A 49 14.77 30.50 -5.94
N TYR A 50 14.74 30.49 -4.60
CA TYR A 50 14.14 29.41 -3.82
C TYR A 50 12.63 29.29 -4.08
N ILE A 51 12.17 28.05 -4.26
CA ILE A 51 10.75 27.71 -4.40
C ILE A 51 10.28 27.01 -3.12
N PRO A 52 9.20 27.50 -2.47
CA PRO A 52 8.64 26.85 -1.29
C PRO A 52 8.31 25.38 -1.54
N VAL A 53 8.68 24.54 -0.57
CA VAL A 53 8.45 23.10 -0.62
C VAL A 53 7.03 22.77 -0.12
N SER A 54 6.41 21.76 -0.72
CA SER A 54 5.13 21.19 -0.25
C SER A 54 5.12 19.68 -0.44
N TYR A 55 4.21 18.98 0.24
CA TYR A 55 3.97 17.57 -0.07
C TYR A 55 3.12 17.45 -1.34
N GLY A 56 3.59 16.64 -2.29
CA GLY A 56 2.75 16.22 -3.41
C GLY A 56 1.80 15.10 -2.98
N ASN A 57 0.50 15.21 -3.28
CA ASN A 57 -0.44 14.09 -3.21
C ASN A 57 -1.79 14.45 -3.84
N ASP A 58 -2.76 13.54 -3.73
CA ASP A 58 -4.18 13.80 -3.94
C ASP A 58 -4.69 14.86 -2.93
N PRO A 59 -5.26 16.00 -3.38
CA PRO A 59 -5.69 17.08 -2.49
C PRO A 59 -6.98 16.77 -1.71
N ILE A 60 -7.73 15.73 -2.07
CA ILE A 60 -8.89 15.28 -1.30
C ILE A 60 -8.40 14.49 -0.07
N ARG A 61 -7.39 13.64 -0.25
CA ARG A 61 -6.77 12.87 0.85
C ARG A 61 -5.77 13.67 1.67
N ASN A 62 -5.08 14.63 1.05
CA ASN A 62 -4.12 15.52 1.69
C ASN A 62 -4.32 16.96 1.20
N PRO A 63 -5.23 17.73 1.81
CA PRO A 63 -5.52 19.11 1.42
C PRO A 63 -4.31 20.06 1.46
N ASN A 64 -3.27 19.72 2.24
CA ASN A 64 -2.00 20.44 2.26
C ASN A 64 -1.20 20.32 0.94
N ALA A 65 -1.65 19.51 -0.02
CA ALA A 65 -1.11 19.49 -1.37
C ALA A 65 -1.41 20.79 -2.15
N ALA A 66 -2.41 21.57 -1.73
CA ALA A 66 -2.71 22.91 -2.25
C ALA A 66 -2.15 24.03 -1.34
N PRO A 67 -1.92 25.25 -1.86
CA PRO A 67 -1.89 25.63 -3.27
C PRO A 67 -0.78 24.94 -4.07
N THR A 68 -1.01 24.81 -5.38
CA THR A 68 -0.04 24.30 -6.36
C THR A 68 1.00 25.36 -6.73
N GLY A 69 1.97 24.98 -7.57
CA GLY A 69 3.12 25.82 -7.91
C GLY A 69 4.27 25.75 -6.90
N ARG A 70 4.33 24.70 -6.08
CA ARG A 70 5.38 24.49 -5.07
C ARG A 70 6.32 23.37 -5.49
N ASN A 71 7.51 23.32 -4.89
CA ASN A 71 8.45 22.22 -5.09
C ASN A 71 7.96 20.99 -4.31
N LEU A 72 7.44 20.00 -5.02
CA LEU A 72 6.78 18.85 -4.39
C LEU A 72 7.81 17.84 -3.87
N ILE A 73 7.63 17.42 -2.62
CA ILE A 73 8.35 16.30 -2.02
C ILE A 73 7.41 15.14 -1.73
N GLY A 74 7.98 13.94 -1.72
CA GLY A 74 7.30 12.75 -1.23
C GLY A 74 7.17 12.74 0.29
N PHE A 75 6.65 11.65 0.83
CA PHE A 75 6.57 11.39 2.28
C PHE A 75 7.67 10.41 2.72
N ASN A 76 7.82 10.24 4.03
CA ASN A 76 8.78 9.29 4.57
C ASN A 76 8.38 7.85 4.23
N LEU A 77 9.11 7.26 3.28
CA LEU A 77 8.92 5.91 2.75
C LEU A 77 9.04 4.81 3.82
N ALA A 78 9.77 5.06 4.91
CA ALA A 78 9.89 4.11 6.02
C ALA A 78 8.57 3.91 6.78
N LYS A 79 7.58 4.77 6.55
CA LYS A 79 6.24 4.68 7.13
C LYS A 79 5.28 3.82 6.31
N VAL A 80 5.73 3.11 5.28
CA VAL A 80 4.86 2.27 4.44
C VAL A 80 4.82 0.82 4.95
N PRO A 81 3.62 0.25 5.23
CA PRO A 81 2.33 0.93 5.33
C PRO A 81 2.18 1.76 6.61
N SER A 82 1.40 2.84 6.56
CA SER A 82 0.98 3.57 7.77
C SER A 82 0.00 2.72 8.58
N LYS A 83 -0.29 3.10 9.83
CA LYS A 83 -1.25 2.34 10.67
C LYS A 83 -2.64 2.39 10.06
N GLU A 84 -3.04 3.59 9.64
CA GLU A 84 -4.34 3.86 9.03
C GLU A 84 -4.47 3.13 7.69
N ALA A 85 -3.38 3.10 6.89
CA ALA A 85 -3.34 2.34 5.66
C ALA A 85 -3.39 0.82 5.92
N TYR A 86 -2.83 0.35 7.04
CA TYR A 86 -2.94 -1.05 7.44
C TYR A 86 -4.37 -1.44 7.76
N ASP A 87 -5.06 -0.66 8.58
CA ASP A 87 -6.45 -0.92 8.94
C ASP A 87 -7.39 -0.89 7.72
N ALA A 88 -7.18 0.07 6.82
CA ALA A 88 -7.88 0.14 5.54
C ALA A 88 -7.57 -1.08 4.66
N GLY A 89 -6.30 -1.48 4.56
CA GLY A 89 -5.86 -2.64 3.78
C GLY A 89 -6.40 -3.97 4.31
N VAL A 90 -6.48 -4.14 5.63
CA VAL A 90 -7.11 -5.30 6.28
C VAL A 90 -8.57 -5.40 5.88
N THR A 91 -9.31 -4.28 5.95
CA THR A 91 -10.72 -4.21 5.57
C THR A 91 -10.93 -4.60 4.10
N LEU A 92 -10.18 -3.98 3.20
CA LEU A 92 -10.26 -4.25 1.75
C LEU A 92 -9.89 -5.69 1.40
N MET A 93 -8.87 -6.25 2.06
CA MET A 93 -8.44 -7.63 1.82
C MET A 93 -9.47 -8.64 2.36
N ASN A 94 -10.08 -8.40 3.53
CA ASN A 94 -11.17 -9.25 4.01
C ASN A 94 -12.34 -9.25 3.02
N GLN A 95 -12.80 -8.08 2.58
CA GLN A 95 -13.85 -7.96 1.58
C GLN A 95 -13.53 -8.72 0.28
N THR A 96 -12.29 -8.61 -0.19
CA THR A 96 -11.84 -9.33 -1.40
C THR A 96 -11.84 -10.85 -1.21
N ILE A 97 -11.42 -11.33 -0.04
CA ILE A 97 -11.41 -12.77 0.29
C ILE A 97 -12.84 -13.29 0.42
N ASP A 98 -13.70 -12.57 1.13
CA ASP A 98 -15.09 -12.93 1.37
C ASP A 98 -15.86 -13.00 0.06
N ALA A 99 -15.71 -12.00 -0.82
CA ALA A 99 -16.31 -12.02 -2.15
C ALA A 99 -15.83 -13.21 -3.00
N CYS A 100 -14.55 -13.59 -2.90
CA CYS A 100 -14.02 -14.76 -3.59
C CYS A 100 -14.58 -16.06 -3.02
N LEU A 101 -14.68 -16.16 -1.69
CA LEU A 101 -15.25 -17.31 -0.99
C LEU A 101 -16.73 -17.50 -1.31
N GLU A 102 -17.51 -16.42 -1.31
CA GLU A 102 -18.93 -16.41 -1.66
C GLU A 102 -19.13 -16.88 -3.11
N LYS A 103 -18.33 -16.34 -4.05
CA LYS A 103 -18.45 -16.65 -5.48
C LYS A 103 -18.01 -18.07 -5.84
N HIS A 104 -16.96 -18.60 -5.19
CA HIS A 104 -16.30 -19.84 -5.60
C HIS A 104 -16.38 -20.98 -4.57
N GLY A 105 -16.95 -20.72 -3.38
CA GLY A 105 -17.06 -21.69 -2.28
C GLY A 105 -15.71 -22.10 -1.66
N LYS A 106 -14.60 -21.46 -2.04
CA LYS A 106 -13.24 -21.81 -1.59
C LYS A 106 -12.38 -20.55 -1.46
N TYR A 107 -11.49 -20.54 -0.48
CA TYR A 107 -10.50 -19.46 -0.34
C TYR A 107 -9.57 -19.39 -1.56
N PRO A 108 -9.16 -18.18 -1.99
CA PRO A 108 -8.15 -18.03 -3.03
C PRO A 108 -6.82 -18.63 -2.54
N LYS A 109 -6.20 -19.48 -3.36
CA LYS A 109 -4.90 -20.09 -3.00
C LYS A 109 -3.72 -19.14 -3.22
N LYS A 110 -3.85 -18.26 -4.20
CA LYS A 110 -2.82 -17.28 -4.59
C LYS A 110 -3.47 -16.04 -5.18
N LEU A 111 -2.94 -14.86 -4.85
CA LEU A 111 -3.35 -13.57 -5.40
C LEU A 111 -2.17 -12.88 -6.08
N ALA A 112 -2.46 -12.14 -7.16
CA ALA A 112 -1.46 -11.34 -7.87
C ALA A 112 -1.67 -9.86 -7.55
N PHE A 113 -0.59 -9.16 -7.23
CA PHE A 113 -0.58 -7.74 -6.89
C PHE A 113 0.36 -6.98 -7.83
N SER A 114 -0.05 -5.79 -8.25
CA SER A 114 0.81 -4.87 -9.01
C SER A 114 1.10 -3.63 -8.17
N LEU A 115 2.38 -3.39 -7.85
CA LEU A 115 2.79 -2.26 -7.02
C LEU A 115 3.24 -1.08 -7.88
N TRP A 116 2.54 0.04 -7.70
CA TRP A 116 2.76 1.32 -8.37
C TRP A 116 3.22 2.35 -7.36
N SER A 117 4.32 3.03 -7.65
CA SER A 117 4.93 3.99 -6.70
C SER A 117 3.99 5.14 -6.32
N LEU A 118 3.35 5.77 -7.31
CA LEU A 118 2.46 6.90 -7.10
C LEU A 118 1.21 6.51 -6.30
N GLU A 119 0.62 5.35 -6.57
CA GLU A 119 -0.52 4.85 -5.79
C GLU A 119 -0.10 4.57 -4.35
N THR A 120 1.07 3.97 -4.15
CA THR A 120 1.65 3.76 -2.82
C THR A 120 1.81 5.06 -2.04
N MET A 121 2.20 6.14 -2.71
CA MET A 121 2.26 7.49 -2.13
C MET A 121 0.88 8.06 -1.81
N ARG A 122 -0.13 7.80 -2.63
CA ARG A 122 -1.51 8.26 -2.42
C ARG A 122 -2.21 7.58 -1.26
N HIS A 123 -2.08 6.26 -1.17
CA HIS A 123 -2.76 5.45 -0.16
C HIS A 123 -1.84 5.03 1.00
N GLN A 124 -0.62 5.59 1.08
CA GLN A 124 0.36 5.35 2.15
C GLN A 124 0.62 3.87 2.47
N GLY A 125 0.55 3.00 1.46
CA GLY A 125 0.79 1.57 1.63
C GLY A 125 -0.42 0.65 1.83
N ALA A 126 -1.66 1.11 1.59
CA ALA A 126 -2.85 0.26 1.71
C ALA A 126 -2.78 -1.06 0.89
N LEU A 127 -2.07 -1.09 -0.25
CA LEU A 127 -1.91 -2.31 -1.04
C LEU A 127 -0.88 -3.28 -0.42
N GLU A 128 0.21 -2.76 0.13
CA GLU A 128 1.19 -3.50 0.92
C GLU A 128 0.56 -4.08 2.19
N ALA A 129 -0.35 -3.33 2.81
CA ALA A 129 -1.17 -3.82 3.91
C ALA A 129 -2.08 -4.97 3.50
N GLN A 130 -2.73 -4.91 2.32
CA GLN A 130 -3.50 -6.04 1.79
C GLN A 130 -2.62 -7.27 1.59
N ILE A 131 -1.42 -7.10 1.04
CA ILE A 131 -0.44 -8.18 0.87
C ILE A 131 -0.07 -8.80 2.22
N LEU A 132 0.28 -7.97 3.21
CA LEU A 132 0.60 -8.43 4.56
C LEU A 132 -0.56 -9.21 5.17
N HIS A 133 -1.77 -8.67 5.10
CA HIS A 133 -2.94 -9.32 5.65
C HIS A 133 -3.24 -10.63 4.92
N ALA A 134 -3.16 -10.70 3.59
CA ALA A 134 -3.33 -11.93 2.82
C ALA A 134 -2.41 -13.05 3.32
N LEU A 135 -1.14 -12.73 3.58
CA LEU A 135 -0.12 -13.61 4.16
C LEU A 135 -0.37 -13.96 5.65
N GLY A 136 -1.27 -13.24 6.32
CA GLY A 136 -1.56 -13.39 7.74
C GLY A 136 -0.48 -12.74 8.62
N LEU A 137 -0.06 -11.53 8.24
CA LEU A 137 0.95 -10.75 8.92
C LEU A 137 0.40 -9.37 9.33
N LYS A 138 1.00 -8.81 10.38
CA LYS A 138 0.83 -7.40 10.78
C LYS A 138 2.18 -6.67 10.86
N PRO A 139 2.27 -5.38 10.50
CA PRO A 139 3.50 -4.61 10.67
C PRO A 139 3.79 -4.36 12.14
N LYS A 140 5.07 -4.23 12.49
CA LYS A 140 5.53 -3.60 13.73
C LYS A 140 6.02 -2.20 13.40
N TRP A 141 5.51 -1.20 14.11
CA TRP A 141 5.97 0.18 13.99
C TRP A 141 6.77 0.61 15.22
N ASN A 142 7.77 1.46 15.01
CA ASN A 142 8.42 2.19 16.10
C ASN A 142 7.58 3.41 16.53
N LYS A 143 8.05 4.15 17.55
CA LYS A 143 7.37 5.37 18.05
C LYS A 143 7.21 6.47 16.99
N GLN A 144 8.05 6.49 15.95
CA GLN A 144 8.00 7.46 14.85
C GLN A 144 7.05 7.04 13.72
N GLY A 145 6.45 5.84 13.82
CA GLY A 145 5.58 5.27 12.79
C GLY A 145 6.34 4.61 11.63
N ASN A 146 7.63 4.35 11.76
CA ASN A 146 8.38 3.59 10.76
C ASN A 146 8.16 2.09 10.96
N VAL A 147 8.00 1.33 9.88
CA VAL A 147 7.94 -0.13 9.92
C VAL A 147 9.32 -0.70 10.22
N ILE A 148 9.41 -1.51 11.28
CA ILE A 148 10.68 -2.11 11.74
C ILE A 148 10.73 -3.62 11.60
N ASP A 149 9.59 -4.30 11.59
CA ASP A 149 9.47 -5.76 11.43
C ASP A 149 8.01 -6.13 11.11
N THR A 150 7.72 -7.42 10.98
CA THR A 150 6.38 -7.99 10.84
C THR A 150 6.13 -9.08 11.87
N GLU A 151 4.87 -9.26 12.30
CA GLU A 151 4.45 -10.33 13.19
C GLU A 151 3.48 -11.26 12.46
N ILE A 152 3.67 -12.56 12.67
CA ILE A 152 2.72 -13.58 12.21
C ILE A 152 1.47 -13.48 13.07
N ILE A 153 0.32 -13.29 12.44
CA ILE A 153 -0.99 -13.40 13.08
C ILE A 153 -1.24 -14.89 13.33
N PRO A 154 -1.49 -15.32 14.58
CA PRO A 154 -1.80 -16.72 14.89
C PRO A 154 -3.05 -17.19 14.15
N TYR A 155 -3.11 -18.46 13.76
CA TYR A 155 -4.26 -18.99 13.01
C TYR A 155 -5.59 -18.82 13.75
N ALA A 156 -5.60 -18.94 15.08
CA ALA A 156 -6.79 -18.74 15.91
C ALA A 156 -7.38 -17.32 15.81
N GLU A 157 -6.53 -16.32 15.56
CA GLU A 157 -6.93 -14.93 15.32
C GLU A 157 -7.27 -14.71 13.84
N LEU A 158 -6.45 -15.25 12.93
CA LEU A 158 -6.60 -15.06 11.48
C LEU A 158 -7.88 -15.72 10.93
N LYS A 159 -8.27 -16.88 11.45
CA LYS A 159 -9.51 -17.64 11.11
C LYS A 159 -9.70 -18.00 9.64
N ARG A 160 -8.62 -17.94 8.86
CA ARG A 160 -8.58 -18.35 7.44
C ARG A 160 -7.19 -18.85 7.05
N PRO A 161 -7.05 -19.54 5.91
CA PRO A 161 -5.75 -19.86 5.36
C PRO A 161 -4.89 -18.61 5.10
N ARG A 162 -3.56 -18.78 5.18
CA ARG A 162 -2.60 -17.80 4.66
C ARG A 162 -2.56 -17.92 3.15
N ILE A 163 -2.85 -16.83 2.46
CA ILE A 163 -2.98 -16.78 1.01
C ILE A 163 -1.62 -16.47 0.41
N ASP A 164 -1.19 -17.26 -0.58
CA ASP A 164 0.06 -17.00 -1.28
C ASP A 164 -0.07 -15.75 -2.17
N VAL A 165 1.03 -15.06 -2.42
CA VAL A 165 1.01 -13.80 -3.17
C VAL A 165 2.05 -13.85 -4.27
N VAL A 166 1.78 -13.22 -5.41
CA VAL A 166 2.80 -12.87 -6.40
C VAL A 166 2.74 -11.37 -6.62
N ILE A 167 3.89 -10.71 -6.54
CA ILE A 167 4.00 -9.27 -6.54
C ILE A 167 4.79 -8.86 -7.79
N SER A 168 4.18 -8.04 -8.63
CA SER A 168 4.82 -7.35 -9.74
C SER A 168 4.99 -5.88 -9.37
N ALA A 169 6.20 -5.50 -9.00
CA ALA A 169 6.55 -4.11 -8.77
C ALA A 169 6.95 -3.45 -10.08
N THR A 170 6.40 -2.26 -10.34
CA THR A 170 6.85 -1.41 -11.45
C THR A 170 8.30 -0.95 -11.24
N GLY A 171 9.04 -0.66 -12.32
CA GLY A 171 10.41 -0.14 -12.21
C GLY A 171 10.52 1.11 -11.32
N LEU A 172 9.55 2.04 -11.41
CA LEU A 172 9.53 3.22 -10.55
C LEU A 172 9.26 2.87 -9.08
N TYR A 173 8.49 1.81 -8.80
CA TYR A 173 8.33 1.31 -7.43
C TYR A 173 9.65 0.74 -6.88
N ARG A 174 10.39 -0.03 -7.68
CA ARG A 174 11.71 -0.56 -7.29
C ARG A 174 12.67 0.56 -6.88
N ASP A 175 12.67 1.66 -7.62
CA ASP A 175 13.60 2.76 -7.39
C ASP A 175 13.14 3.64 -6.21
N ALA A 176 11.83 3.85 -6.05
CA ALA A 176 11.28 4.68 -4.98
C ALA A 176 11.14 3.94 -3.63
N PHE A 177 10.90 2.62 -3.64
CA PHE A 177 10.58 1.84 -2.43
C PHE A 177 11.46 0.57 -2.25
N PRO A 178 12.79 0.63 -2.43
CA PRO A 178 13.65 -0.56 -2.31
C PRO A 178 13.61 -1.18 -0.91
N ASN A 179 13.51 -0.34 0.13
CA ASN A 179 13.39 -0.80 1.51
C ASN A 179 12.07 -1.55 1.75
N VAL A 180 10.99 -1.15 1.06
CA VAL A 180 9.68 -1.81 1.18
C VAL A 180 9.72 -3.19 0.54
N MET A 181 10.32 -3.29 -0.65
CA MET A 181 10.57 -4.59 -1.30
C MET A 181 11.39 -5.52 -0.41
N LEU A 182 12.44 -4.99 0.23
CA LEU A 182 13.31 -5.79 1.10
C LEU A 182 12.56 -6.34 2.32
N TRP A 183 11.80 -5.51 3.05
CA TRP A 183 11.08 -6.01 4.22
C TRP A 183 9.89 -6.91 3.83
N LEU A 184 9.22 -6.67 2.70
CA LEU A 184 8.19 -7.56 2.16
C LEU A 184 8.78 -8.93 1.83
N ALA A 185 9.94 -8.98 1.17
CA ALA A 185 10.62 -10.24 0.87
C ALA A 185 10.96 -11.02 2.15
N LYS A 186 11.48 -10.35 3.19
CA LYS A 186 11.73 -10.95 4.51
C LYS A 186 10.44 -11.46 5.16
N ALA A 187 9.35 -10.72 5.04
CA ALA A 187 8.06 -11.09 5.61
C ALA A 187 7.46 -12.33 4.91
N ILE A 188 7.58 -12.40 3.58
CA ILE A 188 7.16 -13.57 2.79
C ILE A 188 8.00 -14.80 3.15
N ASP A 189 9.33 -14.66 3.23
CA ASP A 189 10.22 -15.75 3.63
C ASP A 189 9.87 -16.28 5.04
N LYS A 190 9.59 -15.38 5.98
CA LYS A 190 9.13 -15.73 7.34
C LYS A 190 7.87 -16.61 7.29
N VAL A 191 6.86 -16.26 6.48
CA VAL A 191 5.62 -17.04 6.35
C VAL A 191 5.82 -18.33 5.54
N ALA A 192 6.68 -18.33 4.52
CA ALA A 192 6.97 -19.50 3.69
C ALA A 192 7.57 -20.66 4.50
N LYS A 193 8.19 -20.39 5.65
CA LYS A 193 8.79 -21.39 6.55
C LYS A 193 7.82 -21.92 7.62
N VAL A 194 6.63 -21.33 7.76
CA VAL A 194 5.64 -21.75 8.76
C VAL A 194 4.89 -22.98 8.26
N LYS A 195 5.21 -24.15 8.81
CA LYS A 195 4.57 -25.43 8.48
C LYS A 195 3.17 -25.52 9.09
N GLU A 196 2.17 -25.10 8.31
CA GLU A 196 0.74 -25.19 8.62
C GLU A 196 0.00 -25.71 7.38
N ASP A 197 -0.95 -26.63 7.53
CA ASP A 197 -1.72 -27.19 6.39
C ASP A 197 -2.55 -26.12 5.65
N ASN A 198 -2.96 -25.09 6.41
CA ASN A 198 -3.70 -23.93 5.94
C ASN A 198 -2.78 -22.78 5.47
N ASN A 199 -1.49 -23.01 5.27
CA ASN A 199 -0.57 -22.01 4.74
C ASN A 199 -0.26 -22.31 3.26
N PHE A 200 -0.91 -21.59 2.35
CA PHE A 200 -0.68 -21.77 0.91
C PHE A 200 0.72 -21.31 0.47
N VAL A 201 1.35 -20.38 1.19
CA VAL A 201 2.73 -19.94 0.91
C VAL A 201 3.70 -21.10 1.11
N TYR A 202 3.66 -21.73 2.30
CA TYR A 202 4.50 -22.89 2.64
C TYR A 202 4.27 -24.06 1.67
N ARG A 203 3.00 -24.37 1.37
CA ARG A 203 2.66 -25.49 0.46
C ARG A 203 3.17 -25.25 -0.95
N ASN A 204 2.98 -24.06 -1.48
CA ASN A 204 3.41 -23.74 -2.84
C ASN A 204 4.93 -23.66 -2.94
N ALA A 205 5.62 -23.14 -1.92
CA ALA A 205 7.08 -23.13 -1.87
C ALA A 205 7.65 -24.56 -1.88
N ASN A 206 7.18 -25.44 -0.99
CA ASN A 206 7.67 -26.83 -0.95
C ASN A 206 7.34 -27.61 -2.24
N ALA A 207 6.16 -27.40 -2.82
CA ALA A 207 5.80 -28.03 -4.08
C ALA A 207 6.70 -27.57 -5.25
N LEU A 208 7.08 -26.29 -5.27
CA LEU A 208 8.01 -25.76 -6.27
C LEU A 208 9.44 -26.23 -6.01
N LYS A 209 9.88 -26.28 -4.75
CA LYS A 209 11.19 -26.81 -4.35
C LYS A 209 11.37 -28.25 -4.85
N ALA A 210 10.41 -29.13 -4.57
CA ALA A 210 10.45 -30.53 -5.02
C ALA A 210 10.61 -30.63 -6.55
N LYS A 211 9.83 -29.85 -7.31
CA LYS A 211 9.94 -29.79 -8.77
C LYS A 211 11.29 -29.27 -9.28
N LEU A 212 11.93 -28.36 -8.54
CA LEU A 212 13.26 -27.83 -8.91
C LEU A 212 14.36 -28.86 -8.65
N LEU A 213 14.26 -29.62 -7.57
CA LEU A 213 15.16 -30.73 -7.24
C LEU A 213 15.07 -31.86 -8.27
N GLU A 214 13.85 -32.24 -8.66
CA GLU A 214 13.61 -33.21 -9.75
C GLU A 214 14.23 -32.75 -11.08
N LYS A 215 14.33 -31.44 -11.31
CA LYS A 215 14.99 -30.84 -12.48
C LYS A 215 16.51 -30.69 -12.33
N GLY A 216 17.11 -31.25 -11.27
CA GLY A 216 18.54 -31.25 -11.05
C GLY A 216 19.10 -29.93 -10.50
N LYS A 217 18.27 -29.04 -9.94
CA LYS A 217 18.77 -27.88 -9.19
C LYS A 217 19.36 -28.33 -7.86
N THR A 218 20.33 -27.56 -7.37
CA THR A 218 20.89 -27.77 -6.03
C THR A 218 19.83 -27.48 -4.95
N GLU A 219 20.00 -28.04 -3.76
CA GLU A 219 19.13 -27.75 -2.61
C GLU A 219 19.05 -26.25 -2.33
N ALA A 220 20.19 -25.56 -2.36
CA ALA A 220 20.28 -24.12 -2.13
C ALA A 220 19.52 -23.31 -3.21
N ASP A 221 19.67 -23.65 -4.48
CA ASP A 221 18.94 -22.98 -5.56
C ASP A 221 17.44 -23.25 -5.48
N ALA A 222 17.05 -24.50 -5.18
CA ALA A 222 15.66 -24.89 -5.07
C ALA A 222 14.98 -24.16 -3.90
N ASP A 223 15.64 -24.04 -2.76
CA ASP A 223 15.18 -23.25 -1.61
C ASP A 223 15.02 -21.77 -1.98
N TYR A 224 16.06 -21.17 -2.55
CA TYR A 224 16.03 -19.77 -2.92
C TYR A 224 14.91 -19.47 -3.93
N LEU A 225 14.91 -20.15 -5.08
CA LEU A 225 13.97 -19.90 -6.17
C LEU A 225 12.51 -20.21 -5.80
N SER A 226 12.29 -21.22 -4.95
CA SER A 226 10.93 -21.58 -4.54
C SER A 226 10.27 -20.60 -3.57
N SER A 227 11.06 -19.73 -2.93
CA SER A 227 10.60 -18.70 -2.01
C SER A 227 10.29 -17.35 -2.67
N ILE A 228 10.80 -17.11 -3.88
CA ILE A 228 10.66 -15.81 -4.58
C ILE A 228 9.19 -15.55 -4.92
N ARG A 229 8.70 -14.36 -4.55
CA ARG A 229 7.36 -13.87 -4.88
C ARG A 229 7.32 -12.45 -5.43
N ILE A 230 8.44 -11.72 -5.39
CA ILE A 230 8.51 -10.32 -5.81
C ILE A 230 9.33 -10.24 -7.10
N PHE A 231 8.73 -9.65 -8.12
CA PHE A 231 9.30 -9.47 -9.45
C PHE A 231 9.22 -7.99 -9.82
N SER A 232 10.18 -7.53 -10.62
CA SER A 232 10.22 -6.16 -11.14
C SER A 232 10.93 -6.17 -12.49
N ASN A 233 10.84 -5.04 -13.21
CA ASN A 233 11.72 -4.75 -14.33
C ASN A 233 13.20 -4.86 -13.94
N GLU A 234 14.03 -5.18 -14.92
CA GLU A 234 15.48 -5.03 -14.82
C GLU A 234 15.87 -3.57 -14.49
N THR A 235 16.96 -3.39 -13.75
CA THR A 235 17.48 -2.07 -13.36
C THR A 235 17.61 -1.15 -14.58
N GLY A 236 17.09 0.08 -14.47
CA GLY A 236 17.07 1.05 -15.57
C GLY A 236 15.95 0.86 -16.60
N ASN A 237 15.20 -0.23 -16.54
CA ASN A 237 14.05 -0.48 -17.41
C ASN A 237 12.70 -0.21 -16.69
N TYR A 238 11.70 0.23 -17.45
CA TYR A 238 10.38 0.64 -16.95
C TYR A 238 9.27 0.23 -17.92
N GLY A 239 8.08 -0.01 -17.36
CA GLY A 239 6.91 -0.42 -18.13
C GLY A 239 6.95 -1.91 -18.51
N THR A 240 5.85 -2.42 -19.06
CA THR A 240 5.72 -3.85 -19.40
C THR A 240 6.18 -4.17 -20.82
N GLY A 241 6.52 -3.16 -21.62
CA GLY A 241 6.77 -3.30 -23.07
C GLY A 241 5.49 -3.49 -23.90
N LEU A 242 4.33 -3.68 -23.27
CA LEU A 242 3.07 -3.97 -23.98
C LEU A 242 2.45 -2.74 -24.61
N ALA A 243 2.52 -1.57 -23.96
CA ALA A 243 1.86 -0.36 -24.45
C ALA A 243 2.33 0.04 -25.85
N SER A 244 3.65 -0.01 -26.11
CA SER A 244 4.22 0.26 -27.43
C SER A 244 3.80 -0.78 -28.47
N SER A 245 3.76 -2.06 -28.09
CA SER A 245 3.34 -3.14 -28.98
C SER A 245 1.85 -3.05 -29.35
N SER A 246 1.00 -2.66 -28.40
CA SER A 246 -0.42 -2.44 -28.65
C SER A 246 -0.69 -1.22 -29.52
N LEU A 247 0.13 -0.15 -29.41
CA LEU A 247 0.01 1.02 -30.29
C LEU A 247 0.53 0.73 -31.69
N ALA A 248 1.53 -0.15 -31.82
CA ALA A 248 2.11 -0.55 -33.11
C ALA A 248 1.27 -1.59 -33.88
N SER A 249 0.22 -2.16 -33.29
CA SER A 249 -0.63 -3.14 -34.00
C SER A 249 -1.60 -2.52 -34.99
N ASP A 250 -1.75 -1.19 -34.96
CA ASP A 250 -2.59 -0.41 -35.91
C ASP A 250 -1.77 0.18 -37.09
N THR A 251 -0.48 -0.19 -37.21
CA THR A 251 0.42 0.17 -38.33
C THR A 251 0.92 -1.09 -39.02
#